data_AF-A0A5P9HD40-F1
#
_entry.id   AF-A0A5P9HD40-F1
#
_cell.length_a   1.000
_cell.length_b   1.000
_cell.length_c   1.000
_cell.angle_alpha   90.00
_cell.angle_beta   90.00
_cell.angle_gamma   90.00
#
_symmetry.space_group_name_H-M   'P 1'
#
loop_
_entity.id
_entity.type
_entity.pdbx_description
1 polymer ?
#
loop_
_entity_poly.entity_id
_entity_poly.type
_entity_poly.pdbx_seq_one_letter_code
_entity_poly.pdbx_strand_id
1 'polypeptide(L)'
;MPTPWSDEELKASVEAYVEMLDKQRRGERVIKARYYRTLEKRFGRAAKAFEYRAQNISHVYALQGRTWIAGLKPAGNVGVNIVARLEALIAEVEGHQPSASATFATEVNEQRGLYRDNASTSPTGRLVPDKKAVNTTVYEREPAVVAWVLTKADGVCECCDSPAPFTREDGSLFLEVHHLKRLADGGPDIVENAIALCPNCHRELHAGVGKHELAARLIDKIERLDAY
;
A
#
# COMPACT_ATOMS: atom_id res chain seq x y z
N MET A 1 -30.28 -4.12 14.10
CA MET A 1 -29.32 -4.24 12.97
C MET A 1 -28.41 -3.03 12.97
N PRO A 2 -27.13 -3.14 12.63
CA PRO A 2 -26.25 -1.97 12.52
C PRO A 2 -26.79 -1.01 11.45
N THR A 3 -26.84 0.29 11.75
CA THR A 3 -27.24 1.31 10.77
C THR A 3 -26.28 1.27 9.58
N PRO A 4 -26.77 1.08 8.34
CA PRO A 4 -25.95 1.12 7.14
C PRO A 4 -25.13 2.42 7.05
N TRP A 5 -23.98 2.36 6.40
CA TRP A 5 -23.16 3.54 6.15
C TRP A 5 -23.64 4.26 4.89
N SER A 6 -23.99 5.54 5.04
CA SER A 6 -24.27 6.44 3.91
C SER A 6 -22.98 6.78 3.14
N ASP A 7 -23.12 7.23 1.89
CA ASP A 7 -21.97 7.69 1.09
C ASP A 7 -21.34 8.94 1.71
N GLU A 8 -22.14 9.82 2.31
CA GLU A 8 -21.67 11.02 3.01
C GLU A 8 -20.81 10.66 4.23
N GLU A 9 -21.21 9.68 5.03
CA GLU A 9 -20.41 9.20 6.17
C GLU A 9 -19.10 8.55 5.71
N LEU A 10 -19.14 7.75 4.63
CA LEU A 10 -17.94 7.11 4.08
C LEU A 10 -16.98 8.16 3.53
N LYS A 11 -17.49 9.12 2.73
CA LYS A 11 -16.69 10.19 2.15
C LYS A 11 -16.03 11.03 3.23
N ALA A 12 -16.78 11.47 4.24
CA ALA A 12 -16.21 12.24 5.35
C ALA A 12 -15.17 11.44 6.16
N SER A 13 -15.34 10.12 6.26
CA SER A 13 -14.35 9.24 6.89
C SER A 13 -13.07 9.14 6.06
N VAL A 14 -13.18 9.08 4.73
CA VAL A 14 -12.04 9.05 3.80
C VAL A 14 -11.32 10.40 3.80
N GLU A 15 -12.03 11.53 3.70
CA GLU A 15 -11.45 12.87 3.78
C GLU A 15 -10.64 13.06 5.07
N ALA A 16 -11.24 12.72 6.22
CA ALA A 16 -10.55 12.78 7.51
C ALA A 16 -9.31 11.86 7.54
N TYR A 17 -9.40 10.67 6.93
CA TYR A 17 -8.29 9.74 6.87
C TYR A 17 -7.14 10.28 6.02
N VAL A 18 -7.42 10.77 4.81
CA VAL A 18 -6.40 11.32 3.90
C VAL A 18 -5.73 12.53 4.54
N GLU A 19 -6.50 13.45 5.14
CA GLU A 19 -5.93 14.60 5.86
C GLU A 19 -4.99 14.17 7.00
N MET A 20 -5.40 13.17 7.80
CA MET A 20 -4.57 12.63 8.87
C MET A 20 -3.30 11.97 8.32
N LEU A 21 -3.39 11.25 7.21
CA LEU A 21 -2.24 10.59 6.59
C LEU A 21 -1.23 11.61 6.06
N ASP A 22 -1.70 12.68 5.41
CA ASP A 22 -0.85 13.76 4.92
C ASP A 22 -0.14 14.49 6.06
N LYS A 23 -0.84 14.78 7.15
CA LYS A 23 -0.22 15.34 8.37
C LYS A 23 0.87 14.42 8.92
N GLN A 24 0.60 13.12 9.01
CA GLN A 24 1.61 12.15 9.46
C GLN A 24 2.83 12.14 8.52
N ARG A 25 2.63 12.19 7.20
CA ARG A 25 3.72 12.21 6.21
C ARG A 25 4.57 13.48 6.31
N ARG A 26 3.99 14.60 6.74
CA ARG A 26 4.69 15.87 7.05
C ARG A 26 5.33 15.91 8.44
N GLY A 27 5.27 14.81 9.21
CA GLY A 27 5.79 14.76 10.58
C GLY A 27 4.94 15.52 11.59
N GLU A 28 3.73 15.95 11.21
CA GLU A 28 2.83 16.65 12.12
C GLU A 28 2.16 15.68 13.10
N ARG A 29 1.95 16.15 14.33
CA ARG A 29 1.24 15.37 15.35
C ARG A 29 -0.24 15.21 15.00
N VAL A 30 -0.67 13.95 14.81
CA VAL A 30 -2.07 13.60 14.55
C VAL A 30 -2.78 13.10 15.81
N ILE A 31 -3.82 13.81 16.25
CA ILE A 31 -4.70 13.37 17.35
C ILE A 31 -5.98 12.75 16.76
N LYS A 32 -5.93 11.47 16.42
CA LYS A 32 -7.02 10.72 15.73
C LYS A 32 -8.38 10.85 16.42
N ALA A 33 -8.41 10.79 17.75
CA ALA A 33 -9.62 10.92 18.55
C ALA A 33 -10.34 12.28 18.39
N ARG A 34 -9.66 13.32 17.92
CA ARG A 34 -10.31 14.60 17.57
C ARG A 34 -11.16 14.46 16.31
N TYR A 35 -10.62 13.83 15.27
CA TYR A 35 -11.33 13.58 14.01
C TYR A 35 -12.59 12.75 14.23
N TYR A 36 -12.47 11.64 14.98
CA TYR A 36 -13.60 10.75 15.23
C TYR A 36 -14.71 11.43 16.05
N ARG A 37 -14.37 12.26 17.04
CA ARG A 37 -15.36 13.05 17.79
C ARG A 37 -16.05 14.12 16.94
N THR A 38 -15.33 14.71 15.99
CA THR A 38 -15.93 15.65 15.03
C THR A 38 -16.94 14.94 14.12
N LEU A 39 -16.59 13.76 13.60
CA LEU A 39 -17.48 12.96 12.75
C LEU A 39 -18.70 12.45 13.54
N GLU A 40 -18.52 12.03 14.78
CA GLU A 40 -19.60 11.63 15.69
C GLU A 40 -20.62 12.76 15.91
N LYS A 41 -20.13 13.98 16.18
CA LYS A 41 -21.02 15.15 16.32
C LYS A 41 -21.79 15.46 15.03
N ARG A 42 -21.18 15.23 13.87
CA ARG A 42 -21.78 15.51 12.57
C ARG A 42 -22.84 14.48 12.17
N PHE A 43 -22.61 13.20 12.44
CA PHE A 43 -23.43 12.10 11.91
C PHE A 43 -24.18 11.30 12.98
N GLY A 44 -23.97 11.57 14.26
CA GLY A 44 -24.62 10.85 15.37
C GLY A 44 -24.16 9.40 15.55
N ARG A 45 -23.15 8.96 14.80
CA ARG A 45 -22.54 7.62 14.92
C ARG A 45 -21.38 7.65 15.91
N ALA A 46 -21.28 6.63 16.77
CA ALA A 46 -20.24 6.55 17.80
C ALA A 46 -18.81 6.73 17.23
N ALA A 47 -17.96 7.49 17.92
CA ALA A 47 -16.57 7.72 17.51
C ALA A 47 -15.79 6.42 17.25
N LYS A 48 -16.06 5.36 18.02
CA LYS A 48 -15.42 4.05 17.83
C LYS A 48 -15.73 3.41 16.47
N ALA A 49 -16.91 3.68 15.91
CA ALA A 49 -17.27 3.19 14.58
C ALA A 49 -16.44 3.90 13.48
N PHE A 50 -16.12 5.18 13.65
CA PHE A 50 -15.24 5.91 12.74
C PHE A 50 -13.78 5.46 12.84
N GLU A 51 -13.30 5.11 14.02
CA GLU A 51 -11.98 4.47 14.19
C GLU A 51 -11.91 3.14 13.42
N TYR A 52 -12.93 2.29 13.59
CA TYR A 52 -13.00 1.02 12.87
C TYR A 52 -13.12 1.22 11.35
N ARG A 53 -13.88 2.23 10.90
CA ARG A 53 -13.95 2.62 9.49
C ARG A 53 -12.59 3.05 8.96
N ALA A 54 -11.80 3.77 9.75
CA ALA A 54 -10.43 4.16 9.41
C ALA A 54 -9.49 2.93 9.29
N GLN A 55 -9.71 1.87 10.08
CA GLN A 55 -9.01 0.59 9.92
C GLN A 55 -9.43 -0.15 8.64
N ASN A 56 -10.69 -0.06 8.21
CA ASN A 56 -11.11 -0.58 6.90
C ASN A 56 -10.48 0.21 5.75
N ILE A 57 -10.37 1.55 5.87
CA ILE A 57 -9.64 2.36 4.89
C ILE A 57 -8.17 1.94 4.83
N SER A 58 -7.54 1.71 5.98
CA SER A 58 -6.17 1.17 6.06
C SER A 58 -6.04 -0.19 5.37
N HIS A 59 -7.09 -1.02 5.43
CA HIS A 59 -7.15 -2.27 4.68
C HIS A 59 -7.21 -2.08 3.17
N VAL A 60 -7.99 -1.13 2.67
CA VAL A 60 -8.00 -0.79 1.24
C VAL A 60 -6.61 -0.33 0.79
N TYR A 61 -5.96 0.55 1.55
CA TYR A 61 -4.57 0.95 1.27
C TYR A 61 -3.63 -0.26 1.25
N ALA A 62 -3.73 -1.16 2.22
CA ALA A 62 -2.90 -2.36 2.29
C ALA A 62 -3.10 -3.28 1.07
N LEU A 63 -4.33 -3.47 0.58
CA LEU A 63 -4.63 -4.24 -0.63
C LEU A 63 -4.01 -3.60 -1.89
N GLN A 64 -3.91 -2.27 -1.92
CA GLN A 64 -3.20 -1.52 -2.97
C GLN A 64 -1.67 -1.52 -2.78
N GLY A 65 -1.17 -2.25 -1.77
CA GLY A 65 0.24 -2.25 -1.38
C GLY A 65 0.71 -0.93 -0.77
N ARG A 66 -0.19 -0.03 -0.36
CA ARG A 66 0.12 1.30 0.17
C ARG A 66 0.35 1.29 1.69
N THR A 67 1.08 2.29 2.20
CA THR A 67 1.22 2.52 3.65
C THR A 67 -0.03 3.19 4.21
N TRP A 68 -0.32 2.94 5.48
CA TRP A 68 -1.45 3.49 6.21
C TRP A 68 -1.00 4.28 7.44
N ILE A 69 -1.94 4.92 8.13
CA ILE A 69 -1.66 5.71 9.33
C ILE A 69 -1.18 4.79 10.46
N ALA A 70 -0.08 5.15 11.13
CA ALA A 70 0.48 4.37 12.23
C ALA A 70 -0.55 4.16 13.35
N GLY A 71 -0.68 2.93 13.85
CA GLY A 71 -1.66 2.56 14.86
C GLY A 71 -3.09 2.32 14.35
N LEU A 72 -3.37 2.48 13.06
CA LEU A 72 -4.62 2.03 12.43
C LEU A 72 -4.37 0.77 11.63
N LYS A 73 -4.22 -0.36 12.32
CA LYS A 73 -3.97 -1.66 11.68
C LYS A 73 -5.12 -2.00 10.70
N PRO A 74 -4.82 -2.43 9.47
CA PRO A 74 -5.81 -2.93 8.52
C PRO A 74 -6.79 -3.93 9.12
N ALA A 75 -8.09 -3.62 9.07
CA ALA A 75 -9.17 -4.53 9.42
C ALA A 75 -9.88 -5.02 8.14
N GLY A 76 -9.64 -6.28 7.78
CA GLY A 76 -10.06 -6.87 6.50
C GLY A 76 -11.40 -7.59 6.50
N ASN A 77 -12.12 -7.64 7.63
CA ASN A 77 -13.48 -8.15 7.70
C ASN A 77 -14.48 -7.10 7.16
N VAL A 78 -14.36 -6.87 5.85
CA VAL A 78 -15.15 -5.93 5.05
C VAL A 78 -15.44 -6.58 3.70
N GLY A 79 -16.71 -6.58 3.27
CA GLY A 79 -17.11 -7.21 2.01
C GLY A 79 -16.76 -6.36 0.78
N VAL A 80 -16.72 -7.01 -0.38
CA VAL A 80 -16.36 -6.41 -1.68
C VAL A 80 -17.08 -5.09 -1.98
N ASN A 81 -18.38 -5.00 -1.70
CA ASN A 81 -19.18 -3.78 -1.99
C ASN A 81 -18.69 -2.56 -1.21
N ILE A 82 -18.25 -2.74 0.04
CA ILE A 82 -17.74 -1.64 0.86
C ILE A 82 -16.30 -1.31 0.45
N VAL A 83 -15.48 -2.31 0.11
CA VAL A 83 -14.13 -2.07 -0.44
C VAL A 83 -14.22 -1.24 -1.72
N ALA A 84 -15.11 -1.58 -2.65
CA ALA A 84 -15.31 -0.85 -3.90
C ALA A 84 -15.72 0.61 -3.66
N ARG A 85 -16.66 0.86 -2.73
CA ARG A 85 -17.07 2.22 -2.36
C ARG A 85 -15.92 3.01 -1.74
N LEU A 86 -15.17 2.41 -0.82
CA LEU A 86 -14.02 3.06 -0.20
C LEU A 86 -12.91 3.36 -1.23
N GLU A 87 -12.60 2.41 -2.11
CA GLU A 87 -11.59 2.58 -3.16
C GLU A 87 -11.95 3.72 -4.11
N ALA A 88 -13.22 3.84 -4.52
CA ALA A 88 -13.70 4.95 -5.34
C ALA A 88 -13.57 6.29 -4.61
N LEU A 89 -14.01 6.37 -3.35
CA LEU A 89 -13.93 7.59 -2.55
C LEU A 89 -12.49 8.02 -2.26
N ILE A 90 -11.58 7.07 -2.02
CA ILE A 90 -10.15 7.36 -1.83
C ILE A 90 -9.58 7.98 -3.11
N ALA A 91 -9.87 7.40 -4.27
CA ALA A 91 -9.40 7.91 -5.54
C ALA A 91 -9.95 9.32 -5.81
N GLU A 92 -11.24 9.56 -5.54
CA GLU A 92 -11.88 10.86 -5.66
C GLU A 92 -11.19 11.91 -4.77
N VAL A 93 -11.01 11.63 -3.48
CA VAL A 93 -10.39 12.56 -2.51
C VAL A 93 -8.93 12.85 -2.86
N GLU A 94 -8.20 11.86 -3.37
CA GLU A 94 -6.81 12.03 -3.78
C GLU A 94 -6.66 12.62 -5.19
N GLY A 95 -7.75 12.81 -5.94
CA GLY A 95 -7.73 13.41 -7.28
C GLY A 95 -7.23 12.48 -8.40
N HIS A 96 -7.38 11.16 -8.24
CA HIS A 96 -6.94 10.16 -9.22
C HIS A 96 -8.10 9.24 -9.64
N GLN A 97 -7.88 8.43 -10.68
CA GLN A 97 -8.87 7.41 -11.10
C GLN A 97 -8.76 6.15 -10.23
N PRO A 98 -9.89 5.51 -9.88
CA PRO A 98 -9.87 4.29 -9.08
C PRO A 98 -9.24 3.12 -9.86
N SER A 99 -8.28 2.45 -9.25
CA SER A 99 -7.56 1.32 -9.86
C SER A 99 -8.37 0.01 -9.90
N ALA A 100 -9.43 -0.10 -9.08
CA ALA A 100 -10.16 -1.33 -8.78
C ALA A 100 -9.30 -2.49 -8.23
N SER A 101 -8.04 -2.22 -7.85
CA SER A 101 -7.10 -3.26 -7.41
C SER A 101 -7.46 -3.81 -6.04
N ALA A 102 -7.94 -2.99 -5.11
CA ALA A 102 -8.38 -3.46 -3.79
C ALA A 102 -9.66 -4.29 -3.90
N THR A 103 -10.59 -3.82 -4.74
CA THR A 103 -11.84 -4.53 -5.03
C THR A 103 -11.53 -5.91 -5.62
N PHE A 104 -10.70 -5.96 -6.67
CA PHE A 104 -10.30 -7.22 -7.29
C PHE A 104 -9.57 -8.15 -6.32
N ALA A 105 -8.65 -7.63 -5.50
CA ALA A 105 -7.97 -8.44 -4.49
C ALA A 105 -8.95 -9.04 -3.47
N THR A 106 -10.01 -8.32 -3.11
CA THR A 106 -11.07 -8.80 -2.22
C THR A 106 -11.89 -9.91 -2.89
N GLU A 107 -12.29 -9.73 -4.15
CA GLU A 107 -12.98 -10.75 -4.96
C GLU A 107 -12.13 -12.03 -5.07
N VAL A 108 -10.83 -11.90 -5.35
CA VAL A 108 -9.90 -13.02 -5.40
C VAL A 108 -9.86 -13.77 -4.07
N ASN A 109 -9.83 -13.06 -2.94
CA ASN A 109 -9.82 -13.69 -1.62
C ASN A 109 -11.13 -14.45 -1.32
N GLU A 110 -12.28 -13.90 -1.70
CA GLU A 110 -13.57 -14.60 -1.60
C GLU A 110 -13.59 -15.87 -2.46
N GLN A 111 -13.12 -15.80 -3.73
CA GLN A 111 -13.02 -16.96 -4.61
C GLN A 111 -12.05 -18.02 -4.09
N ARG A 112 -10.91 -17.62 -3.52
CA ARG A 112 -9.96 -18.53 -2.88
C ARG A 112 -10.59 -19.29 -1.71
N GLY A 113 -11.51 -18.66 -0.98
CA GLY A 113 -12.31 -19.33 0.05
C GLY A 113 -13.14 -20.47 -0.53
N LEU A 114 -13.83 -20.23 -1.65
CA LEU A 114 -14.66 -21.23 -2.33
C LEU A 114 -13.81 -22.40 -2.88
N TYR A 115 -12.67 -22.09 -3.50
CA TYR A 115 -11.79 -23.12 -4.06
C TYR A 115 -11.04 -23.93 -3.00
N ARG A 116 -10.80 -23.39 -1.81
CA ARG A 116 -10.16 -24.15 -0.72
C ARG A 116 -10.91 -25.44 -0.41
N ASP A 117 -12.24 -25.37 -0.47
CA ASP A 117 -13.11 -26.48 -0.10
C ASP A 117 -13.56 -27.30 -1.33
N ASN A 118 -13.39 -26.79 -2.55
CA ASN A 118 -13.77 -27.49 -3.79
C ASN A 118 -13.02 -26.99 -5.05
N ALA A 119 -11.72 -27.26 -5.15
CA ALA A 119 -10.89 -26.90 -6.32
C ALA A 119 -11.00 -27.89 -7.50
N SER A 120 -11.99 -28.79 -7.51
CA SER A 120 -12.07 -29.89 -8.48
C SER A 120 -12.41 -29.43 -9.92
N THR A 121 -13.00 -28.25 -10.08
CA THR A 121 -13.34 -27.68 -11.39
C THR A 121 -12.58 -26.39 -11.67
N SER A 122 -11.86 -26.38 -12.80
CA SER A 122 -11.19 -25.17 -13.30
C SER A 122 -12.23 -24.20 -13.87
N PRO A 123 -12.13 -22.87 -13.61
CA PRO A 123 -13.00 -21.89 -14.23
C PRO A 123 -12.72 -21.76 -15.73
N THR A 124 -13.76 -21.50 -16.54
CA THR A 124 -13.64 -21.28 -17.99
C THR A 124 -12.83 -20.02 -18.33
N GLY A 125 -12.86 -19.00 -17.45
CA GLY A 125 -12.16 -17.73 -17.66
C GLY A 125 -12.79 -16.84 -18.75
N ARG A 126 -12.03 -15.86 -19.23
CA ARG A 126 -12.40 -14.97 -20.35
C ARG A 126 -11.43 -15.17 -21.50
N LEU A 127 -11.92 -15.68 -22.64
CA LEU A 127 -11.08 -15.93 -23.82
C LEU A 127 -10.61 -14.63 -24.49
N VAL A 128 -11.44 -13.59 -24.43
CA VAL A 128 -11.11 -12.25 -24.91
C VAL A 128 -11.42 -11.27 -23.77
N PRO A 129 -10.42 -10.88 -22.97
CA PRO A 129 -10.63 -9.98 -21.85
C PRO A 129 -10.89 -8.54 -22.34
N ASP A 130 -11.80 -7.84 -21.67
CA ASP A 130 -12.06 -6.43 -21.92
C ASP A 130 -10.84 -5.58 -21.58
N LYS A 131 -10.58 -4.55 -22.39
CA LYS A 131 -9.53 -3.56 -22.14
C LYS A 131 -10.12 -2.36 -21.42
N LYS A 132 -9.39 -1.83 -20.44
CA LYS A 132 -9.71 -0.57 -19.77
C LYS A 132 -8.51 0.37 -19.87
N ALA A 133 -8.75 1.60 -20.31
CA ALA A 133 -7.75 2.66 -20.26
C ALA A 133 -7.66 3.19 -18.83
N VAL A 134 -6.44 3.38 -18.33
CA VAL A 134 -6.18 3.96 -17.01
C VAL A 134 -5.14 5.07 -17.14
N ASN A 135 -5.39 6.18 -16.46
CA ASN A 135 -4.40 7.24 -16.28
C ASN A 135 -3.66 6.97 -14.97
N THR A 136 -2.34 6.89 -15.03
CA THR A 136 -1.50 6.65 -13.84
C THR A 136 -0.44 7.73 -13.73
N THR A 137 -0.15 8.13 -12.50
CA THR A 137 0.98 9.00 -12.19
C THR A 137 2.23 8.14 -12.08
N VAL A 138 3.28 8.49 -12.81
CA VAL A 138 4.60 7.87 -12.71
C VAL A 138 5.58 8.92 -12.19
N TYR A 139 6.37 8.56 -11.20
CA TYR A 139 7.44 9.41 -10.70
C TYR A 139 8.67 9.23 -11.59
N GLU A 140 9.18 10.35 -12.12
CA GLU A 140 10.48 10.37 -12.78
C GLU A 140 11.56 10.07 -11.72
N ARG A 141 12.41 9.09 -12.02
CA ARG A 141 13.48 8.65 -11.12
C ARG A 141 14.81 9.17 -11.61
N GLU A 142 15.67 9.58 -10.70
CA GLU A 142 17.04 10.00 -10.97
C GLU A 142 17.89 8.77 -11.36
N PRO A 143 18.30 8.64 -12.63
CA PRO A 143 19.05 7.48 -13.09
C PRO A 143 20.37 7.28 -12.34
N ALA A 144 21.02 8.37 -11.91
CA ALA A 144 22.28 8.29 -11.16
C ALA A 144 22.11 7.59 -9.80
N VAL A 145 21.00 7.82 -9.10
CA VAL A 145 20.70 7.16 -7.82
C VAL A 145 20.50 5.66 -8.04
N VAL A 146 19.70 5.29 -9.05
CA VAL A 146 19.44 3.89 -9.38
C VAL A 146 20.73 3.16 -9.76
N ALA A 147 21.52 3.74 -10.66
CA ALA A 147 22.78 3.16 -11.11
C ALA A 147 23.75 2.96 -9.95
N TRP A 148 23.93 3.99 -9.11
CA TRP A 148 24.85 3.93 -7.98
C TRP A 148 24.45 2.85 -6.97
N VAL A 149 23.16 2.76 -6.61
CA VAL A 149 22.66 1.76 -5.64
C VAL A 149 22.86 0.33 -6.18
N LEU A 150 22.57 0.10 -7.46
CA LEU A 150 22.79 -1.21 -8.08
C LEU A 150 24.28 -1.57 -8.15
N THR A 151 25.15 -0.61 -8.49
CA THR A 151 26.60 -0.83 -8.49
C THR A 151 27.13 -1.13 -7.09
N LYS A 152 26.64 -0.44 -6.06
CA LYS A 152 27.06 -0.70 -4.67
C LYS A 152 26.62 -2.06 -4.15
N ALA A 153 25.47 -2.53 -4.59
CA ALA A 153 24.96 -3.85 -4.21
C ALA A 153 25.74 -5.00 -4.84
N ASP A 154 26.49 -4.76 -5.92
CA ASP A 154 27.31 -5.75 -6.62
C ASP A 154 26.58 -7.07 -6.91
N GLY A 155 25.32 -6.96 -7.33
CA GLY A 155 24.48 -8.12 -7.62
C GLY A 155 24.05 -8.94 -6.40
N VAL A 156 24.22 -8.42 -5.18
CA VAL A 156 23.73 -9.05 -3.94
C VAL A 156 22.57 -8.23 -3.37
N CYS A 157 21.49 -8.92 -3.00
CA CYS A 157 20.34 -8.29 -2.34
C CYS A 157 20.75 -7.74 -0.98
N GLU A 158 20.55 -6.44 -0.74
CA GLU A 158 20.96 -5.79 0.51
C GLU A 158 20.09 -6.18 1.72
N CYS A 159 18.96 -6.85 1.47
CA CYS A 159 18.09 -7.39 2.51
C CYS A 159 18.49 -8.79 2.96
N CYS A 160 18.49 -9.76 2.05
CA CYS A 160 18.68 -11.18 2.39
C CYS A 160 20.08 -11.72 2.09
N ASP A 161 21.00 -10.86 1.63
CA ASP A 161 22.40 -11.20 1.32
C ASP A 161 22.56 -12.31 0.27
N SER A 162 21.47 -12.62 -0.46
CA SER A 162 21.49 -13.60 -1.55
C SER A 162 21.88 -12.93 -2.86
N PRO A 163 22.59 -13.63 -3.76
CA PRO A 163 22.84 -13.15 -5.11
C PRO A 163 21.54 -12.81 -5.86
N ALA A 164 21.66 -11.97 -6.88
CA ALA A 164 20.60 -11.68 -7.82
C ALA A 164 20.01 -12.99 -8.38
N PRO A 165 18.67 -13.12 -8.47
CA PRO A 165 18.02 -14.37 -8.84
C PRO A 165 18.30 -14.80 -10.29
N PHE A 166 18.68 -13.87 -11.17
CA PHE A 166 19.00 -14.16 -12.57
C PHE A 166 19.80 -13.02 -13.20
N THR A 167 20.37 -13.31 -14.36
CA THR A 167 21.05 -12.36 -15.24
C THR A 167 20.11 -11.94 -16.37
N ARG A 168 20.07 -10.65 -16.71
CA ARG A 168 19.33 -10.10 -17.85
C ARG A 168 20.00 -10.47 -19.16
N GLU A 169 19.29 -10.29 -20.28
CA GLU A 169 19.83 -10.53 -21.62
C GLU A 169 21.07 -9.68 -21.93
N ASP A 170 21.17 -8.48 -21.34
CA ASP A 170 22.33 -7.58 -21.47
C ASP A 170 23.52 -7.97 -20.58
N GLY A 171 23.43 -9.08 -19.84
CA GLY A 171 24.46 -9.57 -18.92
C GLY A 171 24.43 -8.94 -17.52
N SER A 172 23.57 -7.96 -17.25
CA SER A 172 23.46 -7.35 -15.93
C SER A 172 22.70 -8.24 -14.93
N LEU A 173 23.09 -8.19 -13.65
CA LEU A 173 22.45 -8.94 -12.57
C LEU A 173 21.14 -8.27 -12.12
N PHE A 174 20.05 -9.02 -12.02
CA PHE A 174 18.73 -8.45 -11.75
C PHE A 174 18.50 -8.14 -10.26
N LEU A 175 18.47 -6.86 -9.90
CA LEU A 175 17.92 -6.36 -8.64
C LEU A 175 16.98 -5.18 -8.93
N GLU A 176 16.09 -4.89 -7.98
CA GLU A 176 15.15 -3.78 -8.02
C GLU A 176 15.53 -2.74 -6.96
N VAL A 177 15.62 -1.47 -7.35
CA VAL A 177 15.84 -0.38 -6.39
C VAL A 177 14.51 0.06 -5.77
N HIS A 178 14.42 -0.10 -4.46
CA HIS A 178 13.30 0.28 -3.61
C HIS A 178 13.63 1.51 -2.77
N HIS A 179 12.65 2.39 -2.59
CA HIS A 179 12.76 3.52 -1.66
C HIS A 179 12.06 3.21 -0.32
N LEU A 180 12.78 3.30 0.81
CA LEU A 180 12.24 2.99 2.14
C LEU A 180 11.00 3.82 2.48
N LYS A 181 11.10 5.16 2.34
CA LYS A 181 9.92 6.01 2.15
C LYS A 181 9.68 6.12 0.66
N ARG A 182 8.60 5.50 0.20
CA ARG A 182 8.29 5.43 -1.23
C ARG A 182 8.01 6.81 -1.81
N LEU A 183 8.32 7.00 -3.09
CA LEU A 183 8.03 8.24 -3.81
C LEU A 183 6.53 8.60 -3.73
N ALA A 184 5.66 7.58 -3.86
CA ALA A 184 4.20 7.73 -3.73
C ALA A 184 3.72 8.15 -2.31
N ASP A 185 4.59 8.07 -1.30
CA ASP A 185 4.33 8.54 0.06
C ASP A 185 5.10 9.84 0.39
N GLY A 186 5.65 10.53 -0.63
CA GLY A 186 6.42 11.76 -0.47
C GLY A 186 7.85 11.52 0.02
N GLY A 187 8.45 10.37 -0.31
CA GLY A 187 9.87 10.13 -0.11
C GLY A 187 10.73 10.74 -1.21
N PRO A 188 11.97 11.16 -0.90
CA PRO A 188 12.91 11.70 -1.89
C PRO A 188 13.58 10.58 -2.69
N ASP A 189 13.98 10.88 -3.92
CA ASP A 189 14.80 9.98 -4.73
C ASP A 189 16.29 10.27 -4.50
N ILE A 190 16.83 9.71 -3.41
CA ILE A 190 18.23 9.89 -2.97
C ILE A 190 18.79 8.54 -2.49
N VAL A 191 20.13 8.45 -2.44
CA VAL A 191 20.83 7.21 -2.06
C VAL A 191 20.55 6.79 -0.62
N GLU A 192 20.33 7.74 0.28
CA GLU A 192 20.02 7.53 1.70
C GLU A 192 18.59 6.99 1.94
N ASN A 193 17.76 6.97 0.90
CA ASN A 193 16.41 6.40 0.95
C ASN A 193 16.30 5.15 0.06
N ALA A 194 17.37 4.72 -0.62
CA ALA A 194 17.30 3.73 -1.70
C ALA A 194 18.16 2.47 -1.44
N ILE A 195 17.58 1.31 -1.73
CA ILE A 195 18.17 -0.02 -1.53
C ILE A 195 17.93 -0.94 -2.72
N ALA A 196 18.91 -1.77 -3.07
CA ALA A 196 18.82 -2.80 -4.10
C ALA A 196 18.36 -4.13 -3.51
N LEU A 197 17.30 -4.70 -4.07
CA LEU A 197 16.62 -5.88 -3.53
C LEU A 197 16.33 -6.92 -4.60
N CYS A 198 16.31 -8.19 -4.21
CA CYS A 198 15.70 -9.21 -5.03
C CYS A 198 14.16 -9.02 -5.07
N PRO A 199 13.45 -9.57 -6.08
CA PRO A 199 12.01 -9.41 -6.21
C PRO A 199 11.21 -9.86 -4.98
N ASN A 200 11.69 -10.88 -4.27
CA ASN A 200 11.03 -11.42 -3.08
C ASN A 200 11.12 -10.43 -1.91
N CYS A 201 12.33 -9.95 -1.57
CA CYS A 201 12.53 -8.97 -0.51
C CYS A 201 11.87 -7.63 -0.83
N HIS A 202 11.90 -7.21 -2.09
CA HIS A 202 11.18 -6.02 -2.52
C HIS A 202 9.68 -6.16 -2.27
N ARG A 203 9.07 -7.30 -2.64
CA ARG A 203 7.64 -7.54 -2.41
C ARG A 203 7.30 -7.63 -0.92
N GLU A 204 8.18 -8.21 -0.11
CA GLU A 204 8.02 -8.29 1.34
C GLU A 204 7.97 -6.89 1.99
N LEU A 205 8.82 -5.95 1.55
CA LEU A 205 8.75 -4.57 2.05
C LEU A 205 7.45 -3.84 1.67
N HIS A 206 6.79 -4.23 0.58
CA HIS A 206 5.46 -3.68 0.25
C HIS A 206 4.32 -4.35 1.02
N ALA A 207 4.34 -5.68 1.10
CA ALA A 207 3.16 -6.49 1.45
C ALA A 207 3.35 -7.42 2.67
N GLY A 208 4.57 -7.60 3.15
CA GLY A 208 4.89 -8.47 4.28
C GLY A 208 4.27 -7.98 5.59
N VAL A 209 3.91 -8.93 6.46
CA VAL A 209 3.35 -8.62 7.79
C VAL A 209 4.36 -7.85 8.64
N GLY A 210 5.64 -8.21 8.56
CA GLY A 210 6.74 -7.60 9.29
C GLY A 210 7.50 -6.52 8.50
N LYS A 211 6.88 -5.90 7.50
CA LYS A 211 7.57 -4.97 6.59
C LYS A 211 8.14 -3.73 7.29
N HIS A 212 7.50 -3.27 8.36
CA HIS A 212 7.96 -2.11 9.11
C HIS A 212 9.18 -2.47 9.97
N GLU A 213 9.15 -3.63 10.63
CA GLU A 213 10.28 -4.17 11.37
C GLU A 213 11.44 -4.52 10.42
N LEU A 214 11.13 -5.02 9.22
CA LEU A 214 12.13 -5.27 8.18
C LEU A 214 12.79 -3.98 7.72
N ALA A 215 12.02 -2.93 7.42
CA ALA A 215 12.55 -1.62 7.04
C ALA A 215 13.46 -1.04 8.15
N ALA A 216 13.04 -1.10 9.41
CA ALA A 216 13.87 -0.66 10.54
C ALA A 216 15.19 -1.42 10.64
N ARG A 217 15.16 -2.75 10.49
CA ARG A 217 16.39 -3.56 10.45
C ARG A 217 17.32 -3.22 9.28
N LEU A 218 16.78 -2.79 8.14
CA LEU A 218 17.59 -2.39 6.99
C LEU A 218 18.27 -1.04 7.21
N ILE A 219 17.58 -0.10 7.87
CA ILE A 219 18.18 1.17 8.31
C ILE A 219 19.36 0.88 9.22
N ASP A 220 19.18 0.05 10.25
CA ASP A 220 20.27 -0.32 11.18
C ASP A 220 21.42 -1.10 10.51
N LYS A 221 21.13 -1.85 9.44
CA LYS A 221 22.12 -2.70 8.74
C LYS A 221 22.99 -1.91 7.76
N ILE A 222 22.47 -0.84 7.17
CA ILE A 222 23.05 -0.20 5.99
C ILE A 222 23.37 1.26 6.33
N GLU A 223 24.65 1.56 6.60
CA GLU A 223 25.15 2.86 7.05
C GLU A 223 24.64 4.07 6.26
N ARG A 224 24.52 3.96 4.92
CA ARG A 224 24.03 5.09 4.12
C ARG A 224 22.57 5.47 4.41
N LEU A 225 21.81 4.62 5.11
CA LEU A 225 20.41 4.85 5.45
C LEU A 225 20.24 5.50 6.84
N ASP A 226 21.31 5.75 7.59
CA ASP A 226 21.27 6.28 8.98
C ASP A 226 20.52 7.61 9.12
N ALA A 227 20.37 8.36 8.03
CA ALA A 227 19.62 9.62 8.00
C ALA A 227 18.10 9.44 7.87
N TYR A 228 17.59 8.21 7.85
CA TYR A 228 16.20 7.84 7.56
C TYR A 228 15.51 7.09 8.71
#